data_AF-A0A2G2ZP65-F1
#
_entry.id   AF-A0A2G2ZP65-F1
#
_cell.length_a   1.000
_cell.length_b   1.000
_cell.length_c   1.000
_cell.angle_alpha   90.00
_cell.angle_beta   90.00
_cell.angle_gamma   90.00
#
_symmetry.space_group_name_H-M   'P 1'
#
loop_
_entity.id
_entity.type
_entity.pdbx_description
1 polymer ?
#
loop_
_entity_poly.entity_id
_entity_poly.type
_entity_poly.pdbx_seq_one_letter_code
_entity_poly.pdbx_strand_id
1 'polypeptide(L)'
;MAKNLYGYRRSRLHDHFKKFSTKEESLQNIPSGVNEVEWKFLVDYFSSDNFKDPKSTTTVVRFFNGKELCKSINPNEVMAYGVVVQDAILSREGDQKVQDLLILDVTPLSFGIETASRVMTVLIPRNTIIPTKKKRNKSFRPTRTIEWLDGNQLAEVDEFEEKIKKLENLYNPIIA
;
A
#
# COMPACT_ATOMS: atom_id res chain seq x y z
N MET A 1 31.37 16.83 17.03
CA MET A 1 30.93 15.86 18.07
C MET A 1 29.92 14.82 17.55
N ALA A 2 28.95 15.17 16.68
CA ALA A 2 27.91 14.23 16.19
C ALA A 2 28.39 13.09 15.26
N LYS A 3 29.44 13.27 14.45
CA LYS A 3 29.95 12.21 13.54
C LYS A 3 30.47 10.96 14.28
N ASN A 4 31.01 11.12 15.48
CA ASN A 4 31.54 10.00 16.27
C ASN A 4 30.43 9.18 16.96
N LEU A 5 29.31 9.82 17.30
CA LEU A 5 28.16 9.14 17.91
C LEU A 5 27.40 8.28 16.88
N TYR A 6 27.30 8.76 15.63
CA TYR A 6 26.72 7.99 14.52
C TYR A 6 27.53 6.71 14.24
N GLY A 7 28.86 6.81 14.17
CA GLY A 7 29.74 5.66 13.96
C GLY A 7 29.67 4.63 15.08
N TYR A 8 29.68 5.08 16.35
CA TYR A 8 29.60 4.20 17.51
C TYR A 8 28.24 3.47 17.60
N ARG A 9 27.13 4.19 17.35
CA ARG A 9 25.78 3.60 17.35
C ARG A 9 25.53 2.67 16.17
N ARG A 10 26.09 2.99 15.00
CA ARG A 10 26.12 2.13 13.81
C ARG A 10 26.79 0.78 14.10
N SER A 11 27.95 0.79 14.76
CA SER A 11 28.65 -0.45 15.14
C SER A 11 27.80 -1.31 16.08
N ARG A 12 27.14 -0.69 17.07
CA ARG A 12 26.32 -1.42 18.05
C ARG A 12 25.10 -2.10 17.44
N LEU A 13 24.37 -1.42 16.56
CA LEU A 13 23.22 -2.02 15.87
C LEU A 13 23.67 -3.06 14.84
N HIS A 14 24.77 -2.82 14.14
CA HIS A 14 25.36 -3.80 13.23
C HIS A 14 25.75 -5.10 13.97
N ASP A 15 26.42 -5.00 15.12
CA ASP A 15 26.80 -6.16 15.95
C ASP A 15 25.59 -6.84 16.61
N HIS A 16 24.51 -6.10 16.86
CA HIS A 16 23.25 -6.65 17.33
C HIS A 16 22.60 -7.53 16.26
N PHE A 17 22.48 -7.02 15.02
CA PHE A 17 21.79 -7.74 13.96
C PHE A 17 22.64 -8.84 13.31
N LYS A 18 23.97 -8.76 13.35
CA LYS A 18 24.88 -9.84 12.87
C LYS A 18 24.67 -11.18 13.60
N LYS A 19 24.01 -11.17 14.77
CA LYS A 19 23.68 -12.38 15.53
C LYS A 19 22.52 -13.17 14.92
N PHE A 20 21.71 -12.55 14.08
CA PHE A 20 20.58 -13.19 13.42
C PHE A 20 21.01 -13.69 12.04
N SER A 21 20.56 -14.89 11.69
CA SER A 21 20.94 -15.53 10.42
C SER A 21 20.01 -15.16 9.27
N THR A 22 18.81 -14.65 9.58
CA THR A 22 17.76 -14.34 8.61
C THR A 22 17.24 -12.91 8.76
N LYS A 23 16.65 -12.38 7.68
CA LYS A 23 16.06 -11.04 7.67
C LYS A 23 14.82 -10.98 8.55
N GLU A 24 14.04 -12.05 8.57
CA GLU A 24 12.79 -12.18 9.32
C GLU A 24 13.03 -12.13 10.84
N GLU A 25 14.03 -12.85 11.34
CA GLU A 25 14.44 -12.79 12.76
C GLU A 25 14.94 -11.39 13.14
N SER A 26 15.69 -10.75 12.25
CA SER A 26 16.19 -9.39 12.46
C SER A 26 15.06 -8.36 12.53
N LEU A 27 14.02 -8.50 11.69
CA LEU A 27 12.84 -7.64 11.67
C LEU A 27 11.99 -7.81 12.94
N GLN A 28 11.88 -9.03 13.46
CA GLN A 28 11.17 -9.32 14.71
C GLN A 28 11.89 -8.77 15.96
N ASN A 29 13.19 -8.50 15.87
CA ASN A 29 14.04 -8.04 16.98
C ASN A 29 14.46 -6.57 16.85
N ILE A 30 13.67 -5.74 16.15
CA ILE A 30 13.91 -4.29 16.10
C ILE A 30 13.60 -3.67 17.48
N PRO A 31 14.50 -2.88 18.08
CA PRO A 31 14.25 -2.21 19.35
C PRO A 31 13.02 -1.28 19.28
N SER A 32 12.13 -1.32 20.28
CA SER A 32 11.05 -0.34 20.40
C SER A 32 11.62 1.02 20.86
N GLY A 33 11.42 2.08 20.06
CA GLY A 33 11.91 3.44 20.37
C GLY A 33 13.04 3.96 19.47
N VAL A 34 13.11 3.47 18.23
CA VAL A 34 14.08 3.90 17.20
C VAL A 34 13.91 5.39 16.88
N ASN A 35 15.00 6.16 16.97
CA ASN A 35 15.02 7.57 16.52
C ASN A 35 15.30 7.69 15.00
N GLU A 36 15.09 8.87 14.42
CA GLU A 36 15.23 9.12 12.97
C GLU A 36 16.59 8.71 12.39
N VAL A 37 17.67 8.89 13.17
CA VAL A 37 19.04 8.56 12.78
C VAL A 37 19.26 7.04 12.75
N GLU A 38 18.68 6.32 13.71
CA GLU A 38 18.69 4.86 13.75
C GLU A 38 17.77 4.28 12.66
N TRP A 39 16.66 4.96 12.35
CA TRP A 39 15.79 4.60 11.23
C TRP A 39 16.55 4.63 9.91
N LYS A 40 17.28 5.71 9.65
CA LYS A 40 18.13 5.79 8.45
C LYS A 40 19.13 4.64 8.37
N PHE A 41 19.76 4.27 9.50
CA PHE A 41 20.65 3.11 9.54
C PHE A 41 19.92 1.78 9.28
N LEU A 42 18.74 1.55 9.86
CA LEU A 42 17.97 0.32 9.64
C LEU A 42 17.60 0.17 8.16
N VAL A 43 17.16 1.24 7.52
CA VAL A 43 16.87 1.27 6.08
C VAL A 43 18.12 0.90 5.27
N ASP A 44 19.25 1.53 5.53
CA ASP A 44 20.52 1.23 4.85
C ASP A 44 20.98 -0.22 5.10
N TYR A 45 20.84 -0.73 6.33
CA TYR A 45 21.31 -2.05 6.74
C TYR A 45 20.47 -3.18 6.12
N PHE A 46 19.15 -3.08 6.15
CA PHE A 46 18.23 -4.05 5.55
C PHE A 46 18.15 -4.00 4.02
N SER A 47 18.70 -2.92 3.44
CA SER A 47 18.86 -2.75 1.99
C SER A 47 20.27 -3.13 1.51
N SER A 48 21.22 -3.42 2.42
CA SER A 48 22.58 -3.81 2.06
C SER A 48 22.68 -5.25 1.54
N ASP A 49 23.70 -5.53 0.72
CA ASP A 49 23.94 -6.84 0.10
C ASP A 49 24.07 -8.00 1.10
N ASN A 50 24.36 -7.72 2.38
CA ASN A 50 24.43 -8.71 3.45
C ASN A 50 23.10 -9.42 3.73
N PHE A 51 21.96 -8.86 3.29
CA PHE A 51 20.63 -9.46 3.41
C PHE A 51 20.01 -9.88 2.06
N LYS A 52 20.80 -9.93 0.98
CA LYS A 52 20.41 -10.68 -0.22
C LYS A 52 20.44 -12.16 0.12
N ASP A 53 19.35 -12.67 0.68
CA ASP A 53 19.25 -14.07 1.07
C ASP A 53 19.35 -14.99 -0.16
N PRO A 54 20.42 -15.81 -0.31
CA PRO A 54 20.55 -16.77 -1.41
C PRO A 54 19.50 -17.90 -1.34
N LYS A 55 18.94 -18.15 -0.15
CA LYS A 55 17.89 -19.17 0.05
C LYS A 55 16.56 -18.71 -0.53
N SER A 56 16.24 -17.42 -0.46
CA SER A 56 15.08 -16.84 -1.16
C SER A 56 15.14 -17.09 -2.67
N THR A 57 16.32 -16.93 -3.28
CA THR A 57 16.56 -17.16 -4.71
C THR A 57 16.32 -18.62 -5.08
N THR A 58 16.87 -19.55 -4.30
CA THR A 58 16.66 -20.99 -4.48
C THR A 58 15.20 -21.39 -4.29
N THR A 59 14.51 -20.77 -3.32
CA THR A 59 13.09 -21.00 -3.05
C THR A 59 12.19 -20.50 -4.17
N VAL A 60 12.49 -19.33 -4.72
CA VAL A 60 11.78 -18.73 -5.87
C VAL A 60 12.00 -19.57 -7.13
N VAL A 61 13.23 -19.97 -7.42
CA VAL A 61 13.53 -20.88 -8.55
C VAL A 61 12.76 -22.19 -8.40
N ARG A 62 12.72 -22.77 -7.19
CA ARG A 62 11.93 -23.97 -6.91
C ARG A 62 10.43 -23.75 -7.09
N PHE A 63 9.90 -22.61 -6.63
CA PHE A 63 8.48 -22.24 -6.78
C PHE A 63 8.08 -22.06 -8.25
N PHE A 64 8.96 -21.50 -9.09
CA PHE A 64 8.75 -21.31 -10.52
C PHE A 64 9.29 -22.48 -11.37
N ASN A 65 9.29 -23.70 -10.81
CA ASN A 65 9.62 -24.96 -11.51
C ASN A 65 11.02 -24.98 -12.15
N GLY A 66 12.03 -24.44 -11.47
CA GLY A 66 13.42 -24.47 -11.93
C GLY A 66 13.76 -23.44 -12.99
N LYS A 67 12.87 -22.50 -13.31
CA LYS A 67 13.17 -21.42 -14.26
C LYS A 67 14.29 -20.53 -13.72
N GLU A 68 15.27 -20.25 -14.57
CA GLU A 68 16.36 -19.34 -14.23
C GLU A 68 15.84 -17.91 -14.01
N LEU A 69 16.40 -17.24 -13.01
CA LEU A 69 16.06 -15.85 -12.73
C LEU A 69 16.66 -14.93 -13.77
N CYS A 70 15.86 -13.98 -14.24
CA CYS A 70 16.33 -12.90 -15.09
C CYS A 70 17.29 -11.99 -14.31
N LYS A 71 18.55 -11.89 -14.77
CA LYS A 71 19.59 -11.06 -14.15
C LYS A 71 20.00 -9.87 -15.04
N SER A 72 19.35 -9.69 -16.18
CA SER A 72 19.70 -8.62 -17.14
C SER A 72 19.18 -7.24 -16.73
N ILE A 73 18.31 -7.15 -15.73
CA ILE A 73 17.69 -5.89 -15.28
C ILE A 73 18.09 -5.64 -13.82
N ASN A 74 18.51 -4.40 -13.53
CA ASN A 74 18.86 -3.97 -12.18
C ASN A 74 17.60 -3.85 -11.31
N PRO A 75 17.46 -4.62 -10.22
CA PRO A 75 16.26 -4.60 -9.37
C PRO A 75 16.07 -3.28 -8.61
N ASN A 76 17.14 -2.49 -8.44
CA ASN A 76 17.04 -1.19 -7.75
C ASN A 76 16.46 -0.10 -8.66
N GLU A 77 16.49 -0.29 -9.98
CA GLU A 77 16.11 0.73 -10.98
C GLU A 77 14.88 0.32 -11.80
N VAL A 78 14.45 -0.94 -11.74
CA VAL A 78 13.30 -1.46 -12.50
C VAL A 78 12.01 -0.67 -12.26
N MET A 79 11.80 -0.17 -11.04
CA MET A 79 10.65 0.68 -10.72
C MET A 79 10.73 2.02 -11.45
N ALA A 80 11.92 2.64 -11.49
CA ALA A 80 12.11 3.91 -12.19
C ALA A 80 11.88 3.76 -13.70
N TYR A 81 12.37 2.66 -14.30
CA TYR A 81 12.08 2.35 -15.70
C TYR A 81 10.58 2.20 -15.97
N GLY A 82 9.85 1.49 -15.10
CA GLY A 82 8.39 1.32 -15.22
C GLY A 82 7.65 2.66 -15.17
N VAL A 83 8.04 3.56 -14.26
CA VAL A 83 7.46 4.91 -14.15
C VAL A 83 7.74 5.73 -15.41
N VAL A 84 8.97 5.72 -15.93
CA VAL A 84 9.32 6.47 -17.15
C VAL A 84 8.52 5.98 -18.36
N VAL A 85 8.35 4.66 -18.50
CA VAL A 85 7.51 4.09 -19.58
C VAL A 85 6.06 4.51 -19.41
N GLN A 86 5.54 4.48 -18.18
CA GLN A 86 4.16 4.89 -17.91
C GLN A 86 3.96 6.40 -18.16
N ASP A 87 4.94 7.24 -17.83
CA ASP A 87 4.92 8.68 -18.11
C ASP A 87 4.93 8.96 -19.62
N ALA A 88 5.77 8.26 -20.39
CA ALA A 88 5.79 8.36 -21.85
C ALA A 88 4.43 8.00 -22.48
N ILE A 89 3.77 6.94 -21.98
CA ILE A 89 2.41 6.56 -22.39
C ILE A 89 1.39 7.67 -22.08
N LEU A 90 1.45 8.25 -20.88
CA LEU A 90 0.52 9.30 -20.44
C LEU A 90 0.72 10.62 -21.21
N SER A 91 1.98 11.00 -21.44
CA SER A 91 2.37 12.24 -22.14
C SER A 91 2.21 12.15 -23.65
N ARG A 92 1.96 10.95 -24.20
CA ARG A 92 1.94 10.66 -25.65
C ARG A 92 3.25 11.03 -26.36
N GLU A 93 4.37 10.95 -25.65
CA GLU A 93 5.71 11.24 -26.15
C GLU A 93 6.53 9.95 -26.27
N GLY A 94 7.44 9.89 -27.24
CA GLY A 94 8.32 8.74 -27.45
C GLY A 94 7.91 7.81 -28.60
N ASP A 95 8.51 6.63 -28.65
CA ASP A 95 8.36 5.67 -29.75
C ASP A 95 6.92 5.17 -29.92
N GLN A 96 6.49 4.96 -31.17
CA GLN A 96 5.17 4.40 -31.50
C GLN A 96 4.90 3.07 -30.77
N LYS A 97 5.95 2.25 -30.58
CA LYS A 97 5.85 0.98 -29.84
C LYS A 97 5.45 1.15 -28.38
N VAL A 98 5.84 2.24 -27.74
CA VAL A 98 5.47 2.55 -26.35
C VAL A 98 4.05 3.08 -26.31
N GLN A 99 3.65 3.89 -27.30
CA GLN A 99 2.29 4.42 -27.42
C GLN A 99 1.23 3.34 -27.69
N ASP A 100 1.62 2.24 -28.31
CA ASP A 100 0.74 1.10 -28.57
C ASP A 100 0.58 0.17 -27.34
N LEU A 101 1.25 0.46 -26.21
CA LEU A 101 1.13 -0.33 -24.98
C LEU A 101 -0.16 0.02 -24.22
N LEU A 102 -0.91 -1.02 -23.85
CA LEU A 102 -2.08 -0.93 -22.98
C LEU A 102 -1.76 -1.52 -21.60
N ILE A 103 -1.85 -0.67 -20.57
CA ILE A 103 -1.70 -1.07 -19.18
C ILE A 103 -3.09 -1.13 -18.53
N LEU A 104 -3.44 -2.30 -18.01
CA LEU A 104 -4.67 -2.53 -17.25
C LEU A 104 -4.29 -2.95 -15.84
N ASP A 105 -4.61 -2.11 -14.87
CA ASP A 105 -4.35 -2.38 -13.46
C ASP A 105 -5.64 -2.84 -12.74
N VAL A 106 -5.53 -3.43 -11.55
CA VAL A 106 -6.64 -3.99 -10.78
C VAL A 106 -6.59 -3.60 -9.30
N THR A 107 -7.75 -3.56 -8.64
CA THR A 107 -7.82 -3.33 -7.19
C THR A 107 -7.30 -4.55 -6.40
N PRO A 108 -6.40 -4.43 -5.42
CA PRO A 108 -5.86 -5.58 -4.71
C PRO A 108 -6.84 -6.19 -3.69
N LEU A 109 -7.72 -5.34 -3.12
CA LEU A 109 -8.68 -5.68 -2.07
C LEU A 109 -10.10 -5.33 -2.50
N SER A 110 -11.07 -5.92 -1.80
CA SER A 110 -12.46 -5.60 -1.99
C SER A 110 -12.81 -4.33 -1.23
N PHE A 111 -13.48 -3.41 -1.90
CA PHE A 111 -14.01 -2.20 -1.31
C PHE A 111 -15.49 -2.40 -1.00
N GLY A 112 -15.91 -2.10 0.23
CA GLY A 112 -17.29 -2.30 0.65
C GLY A 112 -17.70 -1.34 1.76
N ILE A 113 -18.93 -1.53 2.21
CA ILE A 113 -19.46 -0.85 3.39
C ILE A 113 -19.87 -1.89 4.43
N GLU A 114 -19.62 -1.60 5.69
CA GLU A 114 -20.28 -2.29 6.79
C GLU A 114 -21.76 -1.94 6.78
N THR A 115 -22.61 -2.96 6.91
CA THR A 115 -24.05 -2.75 7.15
C THR A 115 -24.35 -2.90 8.63
N ALA A 116 -25.49 -2.37 9.09
CA ALA A 116 -25.93 -2.45 10.49
C ALA A 116 -25.95 -3.88 11.08
N SER A 117 -26.01 -4.92 10.23
CA SER A 117 -25.87 -6.32 10.61
C SER A 117 -24.43 -6.79 10.83
N ARG A 118 -23.44 -5.86 10.85
CA ARG A 118 -21.98 -6.13 10.92
C ARG A 118 -21.46 -7.04 9.78
N VAL A 119 -22.21 -7.11 8.68
CA VAL A 119 -21.81 -7.83 7.47
C VAL A 119 -21.30 -6.81 6.46
N MET A 120 -20.09 -7.06 5.94
CA MET A 120 -19.53 -6.26 4.85
C MET A 120 -20.29 -6.54 3.55
N THR A 121 -20.87 -5.49 2.98
CA THR A 121 -21.38 -5.54 1.61
C THR A 121 -20.30 -5.05 0.66
N VAL A 122 -19.75 -5.96 -0.15
CA VAL A 122 -18.75 -5.64 -1.17
C VAL A 122 -19.39 -4.83 -2.30
N LEU A 123 -18.83 -3.66 -2.57
CA LEU A 123 -19.22 -2.79 -3.68
C LEU A 123 -18.31 -3.04 -4.88
N ILE A 124 -17.00 -2.93 -4.71
CA ILE A 124 -15.99 -3.22 -5.73
C ILE A 124 -15.22 -4.45 -5.26
N PRO A 125 -15.32 -5.60 -5.94
CA PRO A 125 -14.57 -6.77 -5.53
C PRO A 125 -13.06 -6.59 -5.80
N ARG A 126 -12.23 -7.34 -5.08
CA ARG A 126 -10.81 -7.46 -5.41
C ARG A 126 -10.62 -7.94 -6.85
N ASN A 127 -9.47 -7.60 -7.42
CA ASN A 127 -9.06 -7.85 -8.80
C ASN A 127 -9.99 -7.18 -9.85
N THR A 128 -10.72 -6.12 -9.49
CA THR A 128 -11.50 -5.35 -10.46
C THR A 128 -10.58 -4.39 -11.21
N ILE A 129 -10.67 -4.37 -12.55
CA ILE A 129 -9.89 -3.46 -13.40
C ILE A 129 -10.16 -2.00 -13.03
N ILE A 130 -9.11 -1.20 -12.86
CA ILE A 130 -9.20 0.24 -12.65
C ILE A 130 -8.89 1.00 -13.95
N PRO A 131 -9.57 2.13 -14.22
CA PRO A 131 -10.56 2.80 -13.36
C PRO A 131 -11.94 2.11 -13.36
N THR A 132 -12.54 1.96 -12.18
CA THR A 132 -13.90 1.42 -12.02
C THR A 132 -14.76 2.32 -11.14
N LYS A 133 -16.04 2.48 -11.50
CA LYS A 133 -17.02 3.25 -10.73
C LYS A 133 -18.27 2.42 -10.55
N LYS A 134 -18.59 2.09 -9.31
CA LYS A 134 -19.80 1.34 -8.98
C LYS A 134 -20.73 2.19 -8.12
N LYS A 135 -21.91 2.51 -8.66
CA LYS A 135 -23.02 3.14 -7.92
C LYS A 135 -24.02 2.06 -7.54
N ARG A 136 -24.37 1.95 -6.27
CA ARG A 136 -25.43 1.04 -5.83
C ARG A 136 -26.78 1.75 -5.90
N ASN A 137 -27.52 1.50 -6.98
CA ASN A 137 -28.92 1.94 -7.11
C ASN A 137 -29.83 0.81 -6.65
N LYS A 138 -30.39 0.92 -5.43
CA LYS A 138 -31.61 0.24 -4.94
C LYS A 138 -31.77 0.52 -3.45
N SER A 139 -32.88 1.18 -3.09
CA SER A 139 -33.47 1.37 -1.74
C SER A 139 -32.57 1.84 -0.58
N PHE A 140 -31.31 2.10 -0.85
CA PHE A 140 -30.36 2.65 0.10
C PHE A 140 -30.68 4.13 0.29
N ARG A 141 -30.57 4.58 1.54
CA ARG A 141 -31.25 5.75 2.09
C ARG A 141 -30.59 7.15 1.92
N PRO A 142 -29.66 7.49 1.00
CA PRO A 142 -29.29 8.88 0.92
C PRO A 142 -30.42 9.72 0.32
N THR A 143 -31.41 9.16 -0.39
CA THR A 143 -32.55 9.94 -0.89
C THR A 143 -33.33 10.62 0.23
N ARG A 144 -33.62 9.92 1.34
CA ARG A 144 -34.32 10.52 2.48
C ARG A 144 -33.46 11.52 3.26
N THR A 145 -32.15 11.32 3.32
CA THR A 145 -31.24 12.30 3.94
C THR A 145 -31.12 13.52 3.04
N ILE A 146 -30.98 13.36 1.74
CA ILE A 146 -30.92 14.45 0.75
C ILE A 146 -32.24 15.23 0.76
N GLU A 147 -33.39 14.56 0.73
CA GLU A 147 -34.72 15.20 0.89
C GLU A 147 -34.83 15.98 2.22
N TRP A 148 -34.28 15.44 3.31
CA TRP A 148 -34.25 16.14 4.60
C TRP A 148 -33.30 17.34 4.59
N LEU A 149 -32.11 17.23 3.98
CA LEU A 149 -31.16 18.32 3.80
C LEU A 149 -31.76 19.45 2.94
N ASP A 150 -32.45 19.08 1.87
CA ASP A 150 -33.11 20.01 0.96
C ASP A 150 -34.30 20.72 1.65
N GLY A 151 -35.01 20.01 2.55
CA GLY A 151 -36.14 20.54 3.31
C GLY A 151 -35.80 21.27 4.61
N ASN A 152 -34.57 21.17 5.11
CA ASN A 152 -34.14 21.74 6.40
C ASN A 152 -32.86 22.58 6.27
N GLN A 153 -32.87 23.58 5.38
CA GLN A 153 -31.74 24.51 5.18
C GLN A 153 -31.44 25.40 6.41
N LEU A 154 -32.36 25.47 7.37
CA LEU A 154 -32.24 26.27 8.60
C LEU A 154 -32.09 25.40 9.86
N ALA A 155 -31.80 24.11 9.73
CA ALA A 155 -31.60 23.25 10.89
C ALA A 155 -30.41 23.72 11.74
N GLU A 156 -30.52 23.51 13.05
CA GLU A 156 -29.44 23.85 13.97
C GLU A 156 -28.29 22.83 13.86
N VAL A 157 -27.08 23.26 14.22
CA VAL A 157 -25.85 22.45 14.10
C VAL A 157 -26.00 21.10 14.82
N ASP A 158 -26.65 21.09 15.98
CA ASP A 158 -26.86 19.89 16.80
C ASP A 158 -27.74 18.83 16.09
N GLU A 159 -28.74 19.27 15.30
CA GLU A 159 -29.60 18.35 14.54
C GLU A 159 -28.84 17.71 13.36
N PHE A 160 -27.97 18.47 12.70
CA PHE A 160 -27.08 17.96 11.66
C PHE A 160 -26.10 16.94 12.22
N GLU A 161 -25.47 17.23 13.36
CA GLU A 161 -24.52 16.33 14.01
C GLU A 161 -25.18 15.00 14.42
N GLU A 162 -26.40 15.05 14.96
CA GLU A 162 -27.13 13.82 15.31
C GLU A 162 -27.45 12.97 14.07
N LYS A 163 -27.77 13.60 12.94
CA LYS A 163 -28.03 12.91 11.67
C LYS A 163 -26.77 12.33 11.04
N ILE A 164 -25.65 13.04 11.08
CA ILE A 164 -24.35 12.55 10.63
C ILE A 164 -23.96 11.33 11.47
N LYS A 165 -24.05 11.43 12.81
CA LYS A 165 -23.76 10.32 13.72
C LYS A 165 -24.63 9.09 13.46
N LYS A 166 -25.92 9.29 13.14
CA LYS A 166 -26.82 8.20 12.72
C LYS A 166 -26.39 7.56 11.40
N LEU A 167 -25.87 8.33 10.45
CA LEU A 167 -25.39 7.81 9.16
C LEU A 167 -24.05 7.09 9.29
N GLU A 168 -23.11 7.65 10.03
CA GLU A 168 -21.81 7.04 10.31
C GLU A 168 -21.98 5.70 11.02
N ASN A 169 -22.87 5.62 12.02
CA ASN A 169 -23.19 4.36 12.69
C ASN A 169 -23.80 3.30 11.77
N LEU A 170 -24.42 3.70 10.66
CA LEU A 170 -25.04 2.78 9.71
C LEU A 170 -24.08 2.35 8.60
N TYR A 171 -23.12 3.21 8.24
CA TYR A 171 -22.30 3.07 7.04
C TYR A 171 -20.83 3.41 7.30
N ASN A 172 -20.06 2.40 7.72
CA ASN A 172 -18.61 2.50 7.81
C ASN A 172 -17.97 1.95 6.53
N PRO A 173 -17.13 2.70 5.81
CA PRO A 173 -16.36 2.15 4.69
C PRO A 173 -15.34 1.14 5.23
N ILE A 174 -15.29 -0.04 4.60
CA ILE A 174 -14.36 -1.11 4.95
C ILE A 174 -13.58 -1.54 3.70
N ILE A 175 -12.29 -1.81 3.90
CA ILE A 175 -11.40 -2.42 2.91
C ILE A 175 -10.97 -3.78 3.47
N ALA A 176 -11.20 -4.86 2.73
CA ALA A 176 -10.88 -6.23 3.15
C ALA A 176 -10.46 -7.12 1.96
#